data_AF-A0A533S6D0-F1
#
_entry.id   AF-A0A533S6D0-F1
#
_cell.length_a   1.000
_cell.length_b   1.000
_cell.length_c   1.000
_cell.angle_alpha   90.00
_cell.angle_beta   90.00
_cell.angle_gamma   90.00
#
_symmetry.space_group_name_H-M   'P 1'
#
loop_
_entity.id
_entity.type
_entity.pdbx_description
1 polymer ?
#
loop_
_entity_poly.entity_id
_entity_poly.type
_entity_poly.pdbx_seq_one_letter_code
_entity_poly.pdbx_strand_id
1 'polypeptide(L)'
;MDLSTRIGALELKNPLIAASGTYGYGPEFSRFADVSAYGAISVKGLSLNPKVGNPMPRIVETPAGMLNAIGLENVGIEVFAAEKMGFLRNLGETKVIANFFGNTVEEYGLCAKKLSEIEGVHALEMNISCPNVKAGGIAFGTDPVLAGEVVGEARKNTALPLIVKLSPNVTDIKVMARAVETAGADAISLINTLTGMAVDLDRRKPALGNVTGGLSGPAIKPVALKMVWETLNAVKLPVIGLGGIMNGRDALEFLCLGAKAVQIGTANFVSPVTASAVLAEMENYLGAQGCESLSEFIGTFKV
;
A
#
# COMPACT_ATOMS: atom_id res chain seq x y z
N MET A 1 26.10 1.27 -5.36
CA MET A 1 24.77 1.03 -5.95
C MET A 1 23.87 2.15 -5.50
N ASP A 2 23.33 2.95 -6.43
CA ASP A 2 22.30 3.94 -6.10
C ASP A 2 20.92 3.31 -6.22
N LEU A 3 20.18 3.21 -5.11
CA LEU A 3 18.82 2.69 -5.08
C LEU A 3 17.75 3.78 -5.05
N SER A 4 18.13 5.05 -5.07
CA SER A 4 17.18 6.16 -4.97
C SER A 4 16.16 6.13 -6.12
N THR A 5 14.94 6.58 -5.84
CA THR A 5 13.85 6.61 -6.82
C THR A 5 12.90 7.76 -6.54
N ARG A 6 12.04 8.05 -7.50
CA ARG A 6 11.07 9.14 -7.45
C ARG A 6 9.67 8.66 -7.84
N ILE A 7 8.68 9.04 -7.02
CA ILE A 7 7.24 8.84 -7.27
C ILE A 7 6.60 10.22 -7.38
N GLY A 8 6.48 10.75 -8.59
CA GLY A 8 6.02 12.13 -8.79
C GLY A 8 6.98 13.13 -8.15
N ALA A 9 6.54 13.89 -7.16
CA ALA A 9 7.39 14.79 -6.38
C ALA A 9 8.04 14.13 -5.14
N LEU A 10 7.68 12.89 -4.81
CA LEU A 10 8.20 12.18 -3.64
C LEU A 10 9.53 11.49 -3.98
N GLU A 11 10.62 11.97 -3.39
CA GLU A 11 11.95 11.34 -3.48
C GLU A 11 12.16 10.35 -2.34
N LEU A 12 12.62 9.14 -2.70
CA LEU A 12 12.90 8.05 -1.76
C LEU A 12 14.37 7.64 -1.88
N LYS A 13 15.04 7.44 -0.75
CA LYS A 13 16.42 6.93 -0.70
C LYS A 13 16.58 5.50 -1.24
N ASN A 14 15.49 4.73 -1.25
CA ASN A 14 15.40 3.40 -1.85
C ASN A 14 13.92 3.11 -2.22
N PRO A 15 13.61 2.09 -3.04
CA PRO A 15 12.27 1.89 -3.57
C PRO A 15 11.32 1.17 -2.61
N LEU A 16 11.78 0.80 -1.40
CA LEU A 16 10.99 -0.01 -0.49
C LEU A 16 10.08 0.87 0.36
N ILE A 17 8.81 0.48 0.39
CA ILE A 17 7.78 1.11 1.22
C ILE A 17 7.18 0.05 2.15
N ALA A 18 7.08 0.32 3.44
CA ALA A 18 6.32 -0.55 4.33
C ALA A 18 4.82 -0.42 4.02
N ALA A 19 4.15 -1.52 3.68
CA ALA A 19 2.76 -1.47 3.22
C ALA A 19 1.79 -1.18 4.39
N SER A 20 0.80 -0.31 4.12
CA SER A 20 -0.23 0.05 5.10
C SER A 20 -0.90 -1.17 5.72
N GLY A 21 -1.05 -1.12 7.05
CA GLY A 21 -1.70 -2.17 7.82
C GLY A 21 -0.80 -3.31 8.26
N THR A 22 0.46 -3.35 7.79
CA THR A 22 1.42 -4.42 8.13
C THR A 22 2.60 -3.95 8.98
N TYR A 23 2.77 -2.63 9.12
CA TYR A 23 3.88 -2.02 9.85
C TYR A 23 3.43 -1.04 10.95
N GLY A 24 2.15 -1.13 11.34
CA GLY A 24 1.55 -0.27 12.36
C GLY A 24 1.75 1.22 12.06
N TYR A 25 2.38 1.92 13.00
CA TYR A 25 2.81 3.30 12.85
C TYR A 25 4.33 3.43 12.88
N GLY A 26 5.08 2.31 12.87
CA GLY A 26 6.54 2.28 12.95
C GLY A 26 7.11 1.79 14.30
N PRO A 27 6.77 2.41 15.45
CA PRO A 27 7.38 2.10 16.74
C PRO A 27 7.33 0.62 17.13
N GLU A 28 6.29 -0.10 16.70
CA GLU A 28 6.08 -1.51 17.03
C GLU A 28 7.23 -2.41 16.53
N PHE A 29 7.88 -2.01 15.44
CA PHE A 29 9.00 -2.73 14.82
C PHE A 29 10.38 -2.24 15.28
N SER A 30 10.46 -1.04 15.87
CA SER A 30 11.74 -0.39 16.23
C SER A 30 12.63 -1.17 17.21
N ARG A 31 12.04 -2.10 17.97
CA ARG A 31 12.78 -2.98 18.89
C ARG A 31 13.45 -4.18 18.18
N PHE A 32 13.04 -4.48 16.96
CA PHE A 32 13.45 -5.68 16.23
C PHE A 32 14.26 -5.38 14.97
N ALA A 33 14.06 -4.20 14.38
CA ALA A 33 14.74 -3.79 13.15
C ALA A 33 14.89 -2.27 13.07
N ASP A 34 15.84 -1.83 12.25
CA ASP A 34 15.93 -0.44 11.85
C ASP A 34 14.77 -0.08 10.92
N VAL A 35 13.77 0.59 11.49
CA VAL A 35 12.58 1.08 10.77
C VAL A 35 12.96 2.04 9.64
N SER A 36 14.08 2.75 9.79
CA SER A 36 14.57 3.69 8.77
C SER A 36 15.19 2.98 7.56
N ALA A 37 15.35 1.65 7.56
CA ALA A 37 15.81 0.91 6.39
C ALA A 37 14.86 1.11 5.17
N TYR A 38 13.56 1.31 5.42
CA TYR A 38 12.60 1.64 4.36
C TYR A 38 12.83 3.05 3.79
N GLY A 39 12.62 3.21 2.48
CA GLY A 39 12.53 4.51 1.82
C GLY A 39 11.29 5.29 2.26
N ALA A 40 10.16 4.61 2.48
CA ALA A 40 8.98 5.20 3.09
C ALA A 40 8.17 4.21 3.96
N ILE A 41 7.31 4.74 4.82
CA ILE A 41 6.31 3.97 5.58
C ILE A 41 4.93 4.47 5.19
N SER A 42 4.13 3.59 4.57
CA SER A 42 2.69 3.81 4.48
C SER A 42 2.07 3.32 5.77
N VAL A 43 1.68 4.26 6.64
CA VAL A 43 1.17 3.94 7.98
C VAL A 43 -0.19 3.24 7.90
N LYS A 44 -0.64 2.66 9.01
CA LYS A 44 -2.00 2.12 9.12
C LYS A 44 -3.04 3.10 8.61
N GLY A 45 -3.96 2.62 7.77
CA GLY A 45 -5.07 3.41 7.22
C GLY A 45 -5.85 4.17 8.30
N LEU A 46 -5.87 5.50 8.16
CA LEU A 46 -6.50 6.44 9.08
C LEU A 46 -7.92 6.80 8.62
N SER A 47 -8.80 7.04 9.58
CA SER A 47 -10.10 7.70 9.38
C SER A 47 -10.20 8.96 10.24
N LEU A 48 -11.19 9.81 9.98
CA LEU A 48 -11.44 11.00 10.81
C LEU A 48 -11.46 10.67 12.30
N ASN A 49 -12.24 9.65 12.65
CA ASN A 49 -12.42 9.19 14.02
C ASN A 49 -11.79 7.80 14.21
N PRO A 50 -11.43 7.42 15.46
CA PRO A 50 -10.94 6.08 15.77
C PRO A 50 -11.96 5.00 15.36
N LYS A 51 -11.44 3.82 14.99
CA LYS A 51 -12.27 2.64 14.71
C LYS A 51 -11.77 1.44 15.50
N VAL A 52 -12.70 0.68 16.04
CA VAL A 52 -12.43 -0.55 16.82
C VAL A 52 -12.15 -1.78 15.94
N GLY A 53 -12.50 -1.74 14.66
CA GLY A 53 -12.35 -2.88 13.73
C GLY A 53 -13.46 -3.93 13.81
N ASN A 54 -13.27 -5.03 13.08
CA ASN A 54 -14.24 -6.13 12.96
C ASN A 54 -14.20 -7.10 14.15
N PRO A 55 -15.19 -7.99 14.32
CA PRO A 55 -15.11 -9.07 15.31
C PRO A 55 -13.93 -10.04 15.08
N MET A 56 -13.41 -10.63 16.16
CA MET A 56 -12.42 -11.70 16.11
C MET A 56 -13.06 -13.05 15.73
N PRO A 57 -12.32 -14.01 15.14
CA PRO A 57 -10.92 -13.92 14.68
C PRO A 57 -10.77 -13.02 13.43
N ARG A 58 -9.70 -12.22 13.39
CA ARG A 58 -9.43 -11.28 12.29
C ARG A 58 -8.39 -11.77 11.28
N ILE A 59 -7.69 -12.86 11.56
CA ILE A 59 -6.66 -13.42 10.67
C ILE A 59 -6.75 -14.93 10.63
N VAL A 60 -6.35 -15.52 9.51
CA VAL A 60 -6.21 -16.96 9.32
C VAL A 60 -5.17 -17.21 8.22
N GLU A 61 -4.35 -18.25 8.38
CA GLU A 61 -3.34 -18.63 7.40
C GLU A 61 -3.99 -19.31 6.18
N THR A 62 -3.40 -19.14 5.00
CA THR A 62 -3.76 -19.87 3.78
C THR A 62 -2.51 -20.45 3.15
N PRO A 63 -2.62 -21.42 2.23
CA PRO A 63 -1.48 -21.84 1.43
C PRO A 63 -0.79 -20.64 0.78
N ALA A 64 0.51 -20.46 1.10
CA ALA A 64 1.33 -19.35 0.61
C ALA A 64 0.73 -17.95 0.85
N GLY A 65 0.01 -17.74 1.95
CA GLY A 65 -0.60 -16.45 2.25
C GLY A 65 -1.35 -16.39 3.56
N MET A 66 -2.20 -15.37 3.68
CA MET A 66 -3.11 -15.22 4.81
C MET A 66 -4.35 -14.45 4.39
N LEU A 67 -5.45 -14.68 5.10
CA LEU A 67 -6.62 -13.80 5.07
C LEU A 67 -6.59 -12.85 6.27
N ASN A 68 -7.00 -11.62 6.05
CA ASN A 68 -7.24 -10.65 7.13
C ASN A 68 -8.61 -9.96 6.98
N ALA A 69 -9.28 -9.74 8.10
CA ALA A 69 -10.53 -9.01 8.19
C ALA A 69 -10.47 -8.03 9.36
N ILE A 70 -9.45 -7.18 9.40
CA ILE A 70 -9.20 -6.27 10.54
C ILE A 70 -10.33 -5.24 10.74
N GLY A 71 -11.00 -4.83 9.66
CA GLY A 71 -12.07 -3.81 9.72
C GLY A 71 -11.56 -2.38 9.89
N LEU A 72 -10.34 -2.11 9.42
CA LEU A 72 -9.71 -0.78 9.45
C LEU A 72 -9.60 -0.19 10.87
N GLU A 73 -9.35 -1.03 11.88
CA GLU A 73 -9.01 -0.56 13.24
C GLU A 73 -7.87 0.46 13.18
N ASN A 74 -8.07 1.64 13.76
CA ASN A 74 -7.09 2.72 13.74
C ASN A 74 -7.38 3.74 14.85
N VAL A 75 -6.37 4.57 15.17
CA VAL A 75 -6.44 5.55 16.26
C VAL A 75 -7.13 6.86 15.88
N GLY A 76 -7.49 7.06 14.61
CA GLY A 76 -8.00 8.34 14.10
C GLY A 76 -6.89 9.37 13.82
N ILE A 77 -7.21 10.39 13.02
CA ILE A 77 -6.22 11.39 12.56
C ILE A 77 -5.64 12.20 13.72
N GLU A 78 -6.48 12.63 14.67
CA GLU A 78 -6.05 13.50 15.78
C GLU A 78 -5.01 12.80 16.68
N VAL A 79 -5.28 11.54 17.06
CA VAL A 79 -4.35 10.73 17.88
C VAL A 79 -3.10 10.38 17.09
N PHE A 80 -3.23 10.12 15.79
CA PHE A 80 -2.06 9.89 14.92
C PHE A 80 -1.11 11.10 14.92
N ALA A 81 -1.66 12.30 14.72
CA ALA A 81 -0.89 13.54 14.75
C ALA A 81 -0.20 13.77 16.11
N ALA A 82 -0.95 13.59 17.20
CA ALA A 82 -0.46 13.87 18.55
C ALA A 82 0.55 12.84 19.05
N GLU A 83 0.33 11.55 18.79
CA GLU A 83 1.07 10.47 19.45
C GLU A 83 2.05 9.72 18.56
N LYS A 84 1.80 9.64 17.24
CA LYS A 84 2.59 8.78 16.33
C LYS A 84 3.61 9.58 15.53
N MET A 85 3.28 10.81 15.15
CA MET A 85 4.17 11.66 14.34
C MET A 85 5.44 12.10 15.07
N GLY A 86 5.44 12.12 16.41
CA GLY A 86 6.67 12.35 17.18
C GLY A 86 7.77 11.33 16.87
N PHE A 87 7.43 10.05 16.74
CA PHE A 87 8.39 9.03 16.33
C PHE A 87 8.72 9.10 14.84
N LEU A 88 7.69 9.18 14.00
CA LEU A 88 7.83 9.09 12.54
C LEU A 88 8.69 10.22 11.94
N ARG A 89 8.60 11.44 12.49
CA ARG A 89 9.44 12.58 12.06
C ARG A 89 10.94 12.38 12.33
N ASN A 90 11.28 11.49 13.26
CA ASN A 90 12.67 11.23 13.67
C ASN A 90 13.32 10.07 12.88
N LEU A 91 12.69 9.57 11.82
CA LEU A 91 13.22 8.49 10.97
C LEU A 91 14.20 8.96 9.88
N GLY A 92 14.72 10.19 10.00
CA GLY A 92 15.67 10.76 9.05
C GLY A 92 15.07 10.93 7.65
N GLU A 93 15.70 10.32 6.65
CA GLU A 93 15.28 10.43 5.25
C GLU A 93 14.05 9.59 4.88
N THR A 94 13.62 8.67 5.76
CA THR A 94 12.46 7.82 5.50
C THR A 94 11.17 8.64 5.46
N LYS A 95 10.44 8.56 4.35
CA LYS A 95 9.23 9.35 4.14
C LYS A 95 8.02 8.73 4.84
N VAL A 96 7.09 9.57 5.26
CA VAL A 96 5.83 9.17 5.88
C VAL A 96 4.71 9.35 4.87
N ILE A 97 4.07 8.25 4.49
CA ILE A 97 2.90 8.23 3.63
C ILE A 97 1.67 7.97 4.52
N ALA A 98 0.76 8.94 4.61
CA ALA A 98 -0.47 8.78 5.38
C ALA A 98 -1.50 8.01 4.56
N ASN A 99 -1.63 6.70 4.82
CA ASN A 99 -2.74 5.92 4.26
C ASN A 99 -4.04 6.35 4.94
N PHE A 100 -5.11 6.53 4.17
CA PHE A 100 -6.41 6.93 4.72
C PHE A 100 -7.60 6.42 3.91
N PHE A 101 -8.77 6.47 4.52
CA PHE A 101 -10.04 6.15 3.89
C PHE A 101 -11.17 7.01 4.45
N GLY A 102 -12.29 7.07 3.72
CA GLY A 102 -13.53 7.71 4.12
C GLY A 102 -14.74 6.85 3.73
N ASN A 103 -15.91 7.17 4.29
CA ASN A 103 -17.17 6.50 3.94
C ASN A 103 -18.00 7.30 2.93
N THR A 104 -17.72 8.59 2.77
CA THR A 104 -18.34 9.48 1.77
C THR A 104 -17.29 10.30 1.03
N VAL A 105 -17.67 10.89 -0.11
CA VAL A 105 -16.80 11.77 -0.92
C VAL A 105 -16.26 12.93 -0.08
N GLU A 106 -17.13 13.56 0.72
CA GLU A 106 -16.77 14.66 1.61
C GLU A 106 -15.81 14.22 2.72
N GLU A 107 -16.00 13.00 3.24
CA GLU A 107 -15.10 12.45 4.26
C GLU A 107 -13.69 12.21 3.70
N TYR A 108 -13.56 11.76 2.44
CA TYR A 108 -12.26 11.67 1.78
C TYR A 108 -11.59 13.04 1.66
N GLY A 109 -12.34 14.08 1.25
CA GLY A 109 -11.84 15.45 1.19
C GLY A 109 -11.36 15.97 2.54
N LEU A 110 -12.15 15.76 3.60
CA LEU A 110 -11.80 16.22 4.95
C LEU A 110 -10.59 15.47 5.53
N CYS A 111 -10.51 14.15 5.33
CA CYS A 111 -9.33 13.38 5.71
C CYS A 111 -8.07 13.90 4.99
N ALA A 112 -8.15 14.13 3.68
CA ALA A 112 -7.03 14.64 2.89
C ALA A 112 -6.56 16.01 3.40
N LYS A 113 -7.50 16.92 3.69
CA LYS A 113 -7.20 18.23 4.27
C LYS A 113 -6.44 18.11 5.59
N LYS A 114 -7.04 17.41 6.57
CA LYS A 114 -6.47 17.30 7.92
C LYS A 114 -5.09 16.62 7.91
N LEU A 115 -4.92 15.57 7.12
CA LEU A 115 -3.63 14.87 7.02
C LEU A 115 -2.55 15.73 6.38
N SER A 116 -2.92 16.62 5.46
CA SER A 116 -1.99 17.53 4.78
C SER A 116 -1.47 18.64 5.69
N GLU A 117 -2.21 18.97 6.75
CA GLU A 117 -1.82 19.98 7.74
C GLU A 117 -0.86 19.40 8.80
N ILE A 118 -0.65 18.08 8.82
CA ILE A 118 0.24 17.44 9.79
C ILE A 118 1.70 17.51 9.30
N GLU A 119 2.52 18.23 10.05
CA GLU A 119 3.95 18.32 9.81
C GLU A 119 4.61 16.92 9.77
N GLY A 120 5.43 16.69 8.74
CA GLY A 120 6.16 15.43 8.54
C GLY A 120 5.39 14.37 7.76
N VAL A 121 4.14 14.61 7.37
CA VAL A 121 3.46 13.81 6.35
C VAL A 121 3.96 14.26 4.98
N HIS A 122 4.51 13.32 4.19
CA HIS A 122 5.18 13.62 2.92
C HIS A 122 4.32 13.30 1.70
N ALA A 123 3.35 12.40 1.85
CA ALA A 123 2.37 12.04 0.81
C ALA A 123 1.13 11.44 1.45
N LEU A 124 0.03 11.41 0.70
CA LEU A 124 -1.20 10.73 1.06
C LEU A 124 -1.36 9.47 0.20
N GLU A 125 -1.80 8.37 0.82
CA GLU A 125 -2.22 7.17 0.09
C GLU A 125 -3.71 6.90 0.33
N MET A 126 -4.54 7.22 -0.66
CA MET A 126 -5.98 7.04 -0.56
C MET A 126 -6.36 5.60 -0.83
N ASN A 127 -6.88 4.93 0.21
CA ASN A 127 -7.35 3.55 0.12
C ASN A 127 -8.83 3.51 -0.25
N ILE A 128 -9.12 3.47 -1.55
CA ILE A 128 -10.48 3.30 -2.09
C ILE A 128 -10.90 1.83 -2.19
N SER A 129 -10.09 0.92 -1.66
CA SER A 129 -10.14 -0.51 -2.00
C SER A 129 -10.64 -1.40 -0.87
N CYS A 130 -11.08 -0.86 0.27
CA CYS A 130 -11.35 -1.71 1.43
C CYS A 130 -12.64 -2.54 1.24
N PRO A 131 -12.54 -3.88 1.18
CA PRO A 131 -13.71 -4.74 0.97
C PRO A 131 -14.55 -4.94 2.24
N ASN A 132 -14.09 -4.42 3.39
CA ASN A 132 -14.63 -4.75 4.71
C ASN A 132 -15.60 -3.69 5.29
N VAL A 133 -16.01 -2.69 4.49
CA VAL A 133 -16.90 -1.60 4.93
C VAL A 133 -18.30 -1.77 4.32
N LYS A 134 -19.31 -1.85 5.20
CA LYS A 134 -20.73 -2.06 4.82
C LYS A 134 -21.40 -0.83 4.19
N ALA A 135 -20.78 0.35 4.27
CA ALA A 135 -21.29 1.60 3.70
C ALA A 135 -20.31 2.12 2.63
N GLY A 136 -20.68 2.01 1.35
CA GLY A 136 -20.04 2.69 0.21
C GLY A 136 -18.64 2.20 -0.23
N GLY A 137 -17.83 1.62 0.66
CA GLY A 137 -16.41 1.37 0.41
C GLY A 137 -16.08 0.43 -0.75
N ILE A 138 -16.88 -0.62 -0.99
CA ILE A 138 -16.68 -1.51 -2.16
C ILE A 138 -16.90 -0.74 -3.47
N ALA A 139 -17.88 0.16 -3.52
CA ALA A 139 -18.26 0.86 -4.74
C ALA A 139 -17.14 1.79 -5.23
N PHE A 140 -16.46 2.52 -4.34
CA PHE A 140 -15.33 3.39 -4.73
C PHE A 140 -14.16 2.62 -5.36
N GLY A 141 -13.97 1.36 -4.97
CA GLY A 141 -12.88 0.51 -5.47
C GLY A 141 -13.21 -0.27 -6.73
N THR A 142 -14.47 -0.25 -7.18
CA THR A 142 -14.95 -1.06 -8.31
C THR A 142 -15.72 -0.27 -9.36
N ASP A 143 -16.14 0.96 -9.05
CA ASP A 143 -16.80 1.87 -9.98
C ASP A 143 -15.85 3.02 -10.34
N PRO A 144 -15.44 3.16 -11.62
CA PRO A 144 -14.51 4.20 -12.03
C PRO A 144 -15.05 5.62 -11.88
N VAL A 145 -16.38 5.83 -11.97
CA VAL A 145 -16.99 7.15 -11.81
C VAL A 145 -16.86 7.58 -10.35
N LEU A 146 -17.30 6.72 -9.42
CA LEU A 146 -17.21 6.99 -7.99
C LEU A 146 -15.76 7.10 -7.51
N ALA A 147 -14.85 6.29 -8.08
CA ALA A 147 -13.41 6.41 -7.83
C ALA A 147 -12.89 7.82 -8.23
N GLY A 148 -13.31 8.32 -9.40
CA GLY A 148 -12.96 9.66 -9.86
C GLY A 148 -13.49 10.76 -8.95
N GLU A 149 -14.72 10.62 -8.43
CA GLU A 149 -15.33 11.59 -7.52
C GLU A 149 -14.54 11.73 -6.21
N VAL A 150 -14.21 10.60 -5.55
CA VAL A 150 -13.45 10.64 -4.28
C VAL A 150 -12.01 11.13 -4.48
N VAL A 151 -11.36 10.79 -5.60
CA VAL A 151 -10.02 11.27 -5.95
C VAL A 151 -10.05 12.78 -6.19
N GLY A 152 -10.99 13.25 -7.00
CA GLY A 152 -11.15 14.67 -7.30
C GLY A 152 -11.41 15.49 -6.04
N GLU A 153 -12.23 14.97 -5.11
CA GLU A 153 -12.50 15.66 -3.85
C GLU A 153 -11.29 15.69 -2.91
N ALA A 154 -10.57 14.58 -2.76
CA ALA A 154 -9.30 14.56 -2.03
C ALA A 154 -8.27 15.52 -2.65
N ARG A 155 -8.16 15.56 -3.98
CA ARG A 155 -7.19 16.39 -4.69
C ARG A 155 -7.39 17.88 -4.44
N LYS A 156 -8.65 18.37 -4.39
CA LYS A 156 -8.96 19.78 -4.08
C LYS A 156 -8.49 20.20 -2.68
N ASN A 157 -8.34 19.24 -1.78
CA ASN A 157 -8.09 19.46 -0.35
C ASN A 157 -6.64 19.17 0.07
N THR A 158 -5.75 18.86 -0.87
CA THR A 158 -4.33 18.63 -0.58
C THR A 158 -3.44 19.14 -1.70
N ALA A 159 -2.22 19.56 -1.38
CA ALA A 159 -1.14 19.80 -2.33
C ALA A 159 -0.02 18.75 -2.23
N LEU A 160 -0.10 17.83 -1.26
CA LEU A 160 0.86 16.74 -1.13
C LEU A 160 0.69 15.73 -2.28
N PRO A 161 1.72 14.95 -2.61
CA PRO A 161 1.59 13.82 -3.52
C PRO A 161 0.42 12.93 -3.11
N LEU A 162 -0.51 12.70 -4.04
CA LEU A 162 -1.72 11.89 -3.83
C LEU A 162 -1.59 10.56 -4.57
N ILE A 163 -1.29 9.51 -3.81
CA ILE A 163 -1.22 8.13 -4.28
C ILE A 163 -2.60 7.50 -4.14
N VAL A 164 -3.11 6.84 -5.18
CA VAL A 164 -4.40 6.12 -5.10
C VAL A 164 -4.16 4.63 -5.10
N LYS A 165 -4.63 3.94 -4.05
CA LYS A 165 -4.44 2.50 -3.87
C LYS A 165 -5.61 1.73 -4.48
N LEU A 166 -5.35 0.98 -5.56
CA LEU A 166 -6.37 0.28 -6.33
C LEU A 166 -6.65 -1.15 -5.86
N SER A 167 -7.89 -1.57 -6.07
CA SER A 167 -8.41 -2.89 -5.70
C SER A 167 -8.14 -3.85 -6.84
N PRO A 168 -7.72 -5.09 -6.56
CA PRO A 168 -7.66 -6.13 -7.59
C PRO A 168 -9.03 -6.76 -7.88
N ASN A 169 -10.08 -6.42 -7.13
CA ASN A 169 -11.39 -7.07 -7.23
C ASN A 169 -12.25 -6.41 -8.31
N VAL A 170 -11.70 -6.25 -9.51
CA VAL A 170 -12.33 -5.59 -10.67
C VAL A 170 -12.12 -6.40 -11.94
N THR A 171 -13.02 -6.22 -12.91
CA THR A 171 -12.91 -6.90 -14.21
C THR A 171 -11.76 -6.36 -15.04
N ASP A 172 -11.56 -5.04 -15.08
CA ASP A 172 -10.47 -4.40 -15.82
C ASP A 172 -9.82 -3.29 -14.97
N ILE A 173 -8.60 -3.55 -14.52
CA ILE A 173 -7.81 -2.60 -13.71
C ILE A 173 -7.45 -1.33 -14.47
N LYS A 174 -7.34 -1.39 -15.81
CA LYS A 174 -6.96 -0.25 -16.65
C LYS A 174 -8.02 0.83 -16.64
N VAL A 175 -9.30 0.43 -16.55
CA VAL A 175 -10.42 1.38 -16.45
C VAL A 175 -10.35 2.15 -15.14
N MET A 176 -10.09 1.46 -14.03
CA MET A 176 -9.91 2.11 -12.72
C MET A 176 -8.69 3.03 -12.72
N ALA A 177 -7.56 2.57 -13.27
CA ALA A 177 -6.32 3.35 -13.33
C ALA A 177 -6.49 4.67 -14.10
N ARG A 178 -7.12 4.64 -15.28
CA ARG A 178 -7.40 5.84 -16.08
C ARG A 178 -8.36 6.80 -15.39
N ALA A 179 -9.35 6.28 -14.67
CA ALA A 179 -10.30 7.10 -13.94
C ALA A 179 -9.60 7.91 -12.84
N VAL A 180 -8.75 7.27 -12.03
CA VAL A 180 -8.02 7.96 -10.95
C VAL A 180 -6.93 8.89 -11.50
N GLU A 181 -6.30 8.56 -12.63
CA GLU A 181 -5.38 9.46 -13.33
C GLU A 181 -6.10 10.73 -13.79
N THR A 182 -7.23 10.60 -14.46
CA THR A 182 -8.02 11.74 -14.95
C THR A 182 -8.53 12.62 -13.80
N ALA A 183 -8.81 12.03 -12.64
CA ALA A 183 -9.29 12.73 -11.46
C ALA A 183 -8.19 13.46 -10.66
N GLY A 184 -6.92 13.31 -11.04
CA GLY A 184 -5.80 14.06 -10.47
C GLY A 184 -4.94 13.31 -9.46
N ALA A 185 -4.90 11.97 -9.52
CA ALA A 185 -3.88 11.20 -8.81
C ALA A 185 -2.47 11.55 -9.33
N ASP A 186 -1.48 11.60 -8.44
CA ASP A 186 -0.07 11.80 -8.82
C ASP A 186 0.67 10.48 -9.02
N ALA A 187 0.16 9.39 -8.42
CA ALA A 187 0.70 8.05 -8.52
C ALA A 187 -0.37 7.01 -8.17
N ILE A 188 -0.12 5.76 -8.55
CA ILE A 188 -0.99 4.63 -8.27
C ILE A 188 -0.22 3.57 -7.48
N SER A 189 -0.80 3.07 -6.39
CA SER A 189 -0.29 1.84 -5.74
C SER A 189 -1.26 0.69 -5.98
N LEU A 190 -0.74 -0.47 -6.37
CA LEU A 190 -1.56 -1.66 -6.56
C LEU A 190 -0.76 -2.97 -6.41
N ILE A 191 -1.34 -4.04 -5.88
CA ILE A 191 -2.76 -4.22 -5.56
C ILE A 191 -3.04 -4.19 -4.05
N ASN A 192 -4.27 -3.81 -3.67
CA ASN A 192 -4.80 -4.21 -2.37
C ASN A 192 -5.06 -5.74 -2.35
N THR A 193 -5.64 -6.27 -1.27
CA THR A 193 -5.90 -7.71 -1.13
C THR A 193 -7.00 -8.22 -2.06
N LEU A 194 -6.86 -9.45 -2.55
CA LEU A 194 -7.95 -10.21 -3.17
C LEU A 194 -8.98 -10.62 -2.11
N THR A 195 -10.20 -10.99 -2.50
CA THR A 195 -11.20 -11.50 -1.53
C THR A 195 -11.13 -13.02 -1.42
N GLY A 196 -11.16 -13.56 -0.20
CA GLY A 196 -11.22 -14.99 0.05
C GLY A 196 -11.99 -15.35 1.32
N MET A 197 -12.11 -16.66 1.58
CA MET A 197 -12.72 -17.21 2.78
C MET A 197 -11.94 -18.44 3.27
N ALA A 198 -12.05 -18.72 4.56
CA ALA A 198 -11.59 -19.97 5.15
C ALA A 198 -12.72 -20.57 5.99
N VAL A 199 -12.78 -21.90 6.02
CA VAL A 199 -13.83 -22.66 6.69
C VAL A 199 -13.21 -23.42 7.85
N ASP A 200 -13.76 -23.21 9.05
CA ASP A 200 -13.56 -24.08 10.20
C ASP A 200 -14.42 -25.33 9.98
N LEU A 201 -13.79 -26.45 9.64
CA LEU A 201 -14.47 -27.69 9.28
C LEU A 201 -15.18 -28.33 10.47
N ASP A 202 -14.56 -28.28 11.65
CA ASP A 202 -15.10 -28.87 12.87
C ASP A 202 -16.40 -28.17 13.28
N ARG A 203 -16.44 -26.84 13.14
CA ARG A 203 -17.60 -26.01 13.49
C ARG A 203 -18.56 -25.77 12.33
N ARG A 204 -18.17 -26.08 11.10
CA ARG A 204 -18.87 -25.76 9.84
C ARG A 204 -19.24 -24.27 9.74
N LYS A 205 -18.29 -23.42 10.13
CA LYS A 205 -18.45 -21.96 10.18
C LYS A 205 -17.30 -21.28 9.44
N PRO A 206 -17.44 -20.00 9.07
CA PRO A 206 -16.30 -19.23 8.62
C PRO A 206 -15.23 -19.16 9.72
N ALA A 207 -13.96 -19.30 9.34
CA ALA A 207 -12.84 -19.18 10.26
C ALA A 207 -12.59 -17.72 10.70
N LEU A 208 -13.07 -16.75 9.90
CA LEU A 208 -13.02 -15.33 10.22
C LEU A 208 -14.36 -14.86 10.82
N GLY A 209 -14.28 -13.96 11.81
CA GLY A 209 -15.47 -13.30 12.38
C GLY A 209 -16.26 -12.46 11.36
N ASN A 210 -15.61 -12.05 10.27
CA ASN A 210 -16.21 -11.28 9.17
C ASN A 210 -16.66 -12.15 7.97
N VAL A 211 -16.70 -13.48 8.11
CA VAL A 211 -16.99 -14.46 7.04
C VAL A 211 -15.92 -14.53 5.95
N THR A 212 -15.69 -13.42 5.25
CA THR A 212 -14.64 -13.24 4.24
C THR A 212 -13.54 -12.33 4.74
N GLY A 213 -12.40 -12.35 4.05
CA GLY A 213 -11.27 -11.49 4.33
C GLY A 213 -10.41 -11.22 3.09
N GLY A 214 -9.46 -10.30 3.25
CA GLY A 214 -8.48 -9.97 2.24
C GLY A 214 -7.34 -10.98 2.21
N LEU A 215 -7.16 -11.67 1.07
CA LEU A 215 -6.04 -12.55 0.77
C LEU A 215 -4.80 -11.73 0.38
N SER A 216 -3.70 -12.02 1.07
CA SER A 216 -2.37 -11.45 0.83
C SER A 216 -1.28 -12.51 0.94
N GLY A 217 -0.03 -12.11 0.66
CA GLY A 217 1.13 -12.99 0.68
C GLY A 217 1.49 -13.53 -0.72
N PRO A 218 2.49 -14.43 -0.82
CA PRO A 218 3.02 -14.93 -2.10
C PRO A 218 1.95 -15.42 -3.08
N ALA A 219 0.85 -15.98 -2.57
CA ALA A 219 -0.27 -16.49 -3.35
C ALA A 219 -0.84 -15.47 -4.34
N ILE A 220 -0.75 -14.17 -4.05
CA ILE A 220 -1.32 -13.12 -4.91
C ILE A 220 -0.29 -12.48 -5.87
N LYS A 221 1.00 -12.84 -5.76
CA LYS A 221 2.08 -12.21 -6.55
C LYS A 221 1.84 -12.28 -8.06
N PRO A 222 1.44 -13.44 -8.65
CA PRO A 222 1.20 -13.52 -10.09
C PRO A 222 0.08 -12.58 -10.57
N VAL A 223 -0.98 -12.41 -9.77
CA VAL A 223 -2.07 -11.47 -10.06
C VAL A 223 -1.58 -10.03 -9.96
N ALA A 224 -0.80 -9.71 -8.92
CA ALA A 224 -0.22 -8.39 -8.71
C ALA A 224 0.70 -7.98 -9.87
N LEU A 225 1.62 -8.85 -10.31
CA LEU A 225 2.51 -8.58 -11.45
C LEU A 225 1.73 -8.30 -12.73
N LYS A 226 0.72 -9.13 -13.03
CA LYS A 226 -0.15 -8.93 -14.20
C LYS A 226 -0.85 -7.57 -14.14
N MET A 227 -1.47 -7.22 -13.01
CA MET A 227 -2.21 -5.97 -12.87
C MET A 227 -1.30 -4.73 -12.88
N VAL A 228 -0.10 -4.82 -12.31
CA VAL A 228 0.92 -3.77 -12.39
C VAL A 228 1.34 -3.54 -13.83
N TRP A 229 1.64 -4.61 -14.58
CA TRP A 229 1.95 -4.51 -16.00
C TRP A 229 0.80 -3.91 -16.82
N GLU A 230 -0.45 -4.37 -16.60
CA GLU A 230 -1.63 -3.79 -17.27
C GLU A 230 -1.80 -2.30 -16.98
N THR A 231 -1.58 -1.89 -15.73
CA THR A 231 -1.68 -0.49 -15.28
C THR A 231 -0.59 0.38 -15.90
N LEU A 232 0.66 -0.08 -15.88
CA LEU A 232 1.80 0.61 -16.50
C LEU A 232 1.58 0.88 -18.00
N ASN A 233 0.84 0.01 -18.70
CA ASN A 233 0.50 0.17 -20.11
C ASN A 233 -0.77 1.02 -20.34
N ALA A 234 -1.49 1.39 -19.29
CA ALA A 234 -2.78 2.09 -19.38
C ALA A 234 -2.73 3.57 -19.01
N VAL A 235 -1.76 3.97 -18.18
CA VAL A 235 -1.60 5.33 -17.63
C VAL A 235 -0.16 5.82 -17.76
N LYS A 236 0.06 7.12 -17.56
CA LYS A 236 1.41 7.75 -17.53
C LYS A 236 1.93 7.97 -16.12
N LEU A 237 1.06 7.83 -15.11
CA LEU A 237 1.43 8.01 -13.71
C LEU A 237 2.50 7.00 -13.25
N PRO A 238 3.41 7.40 -12.35
CA PRO A 238 4.23 6.46 -11.58
C PRO A 238 3.39 5.40 -10.88
N VAL A 239 3.82 4.14 -10.97
CA VAL A 239 3.18 3.00 -10.33
C VAL A 239 4.04 2.45 -9.20
N ILE A 240 3.43 2.17 -8.06
CA ILE A 240 4.01 1.46 -6.91
C ILE A 240 3.43 0.04 -6.90
N GLY A 241 4.29 -0.96 -7.12
CA GLY A 241 3.87 -2.36 -7.12
C GLY A 241 3.79 -2.95 -5.72
N LEU A 242 2.74 -3.72 -5.42
CA LEU A 242 2.67 -4.49 -4.18
C LEU A 242 1.80 -5.74 -4.34
N GLY A 243 2.06 -6.73 -3.48
CA GLY A 243 1.32 -7.98 -3.44
C GLY A 243 2.26 -9.18 -3.55
N GLY A 244 2.44 -9.90 -2.43
CA GLY A 244 3.22 -11.14 -2.39
C GLY A 244 4.73 -11.00 -2.52
N ILE A 245 5.28 -9.80 -2.34
CA ILE A 245 6.73 -9.56 -2.28
C ILE A 245 7.27 -10.08 -0.95
N MET A 246 8.21 -11.04 -1.01
CA MET A 246 8.85 -11.63 0.17
C MET A 246 10.36 -11.40 0.24
N ASN A 247 11.00 -11.09 -0.89
CA ASN A 247 12.45 -11.02 -1.00
C ASN A 247 12.89 -9.99 -2.07
N GLY A 248 14.20 -9.79 -2.24
CA GLY A 248 14.76 -8.83 -3.19
C GLY A 248 14.45 -9.16 -4.64
N ARG A 249 14.42 -10.43 -5.01
CA ARG A 249 14.05 -10.86 -6.36
C ARG A 249 12.59 -10.53 -6.68
N ASP A 250 11.68 -10.80 -5.75
CA ASP A 250 10.27 -10.45 -5.92
C ASP A 250 10.12 -8.94 -6.13
N ALA A 251 10.81 -8.11 -5.34
CA ALA A 251 10.80 -6.65 -5.51
C ALA A 251 11.31 -6.25 -6.91
N LEU A 252 12.41 -6.85 -7.36
CA LEU A 252 12.98 -6.62 -8.68
C LEU A 252 12.03 -7.03 -9.82
N GLU A 253 11.19 -8.06 -9.68
CA GLU A 253 10.20 -8.39 -10.71
C GLU A 253 9.25 -7.21 -10.98
N PHE A 254 8.74 -6.54 -9.94
CA PHE A 254 7.88 -5.36 -10.11
C PHE A 254 8.63 -4.16 -10.69
N LEU A 255 9.87 -3.93 -10.24
CA LEU A 255 10.71 -2.83 -10.72
C LEU A 255 11.09 -3.03 -12.20
N CYS A 256 11.41 -4.27 -12.59
CA CYS A 256 11.68 -4.67 -13.97
C CYS A 256 10.51 -4.37 -14.90
N LEU A 257 9.26 -4.60 -14.46
CA LEU A 257 8.05 -4.25 -15.22
C LEU A 257 7.93 -2.74 -15.47
N GLY A 258 8.51 -1.91 -14.61
CA GLY A 258 8.46 -0.44 -14.71
C GLY A 258 7.88 0.27 -13.48
N ALA A 259 7.51 -0.46 -12.42
CA ALA A 259 7.13 0.18 -11.16
C ALA A 259 8.30 1.02 -10.63
N LYS A 260 7.99 2.20 -10.07
CA LYS A 260 9.00 3.11 -9.52
C LYS A 260 9.40 2.79 -8.09
N ALA A 261 8.52 2.12 -7.36
CA ALA A 261 8.73 1.65 -6.01
C ALA A 261 7.89 0.41 -5.74
N VAL A 262 8.12 -0.24 -4.60
CA VAL A 262 7.33 -1.39 -4.17
C VAL A 262 6.88 -1.27 -2.72
N GLN A 263 5.69 -1.79 -2.39
CA GLN A 263 5.28 -1.96 -0.99
C GLN A 263 5.38 -3.41 -0.52
N ILE A 264 5.95 -3.58 0.67
CA ILE A 264 6.13 -4.88 1.31
C ILE A 264 5.18 -5.00 2.50
N GLY A 265 4.31 -6.00 2.45
CA GLY A 265 3.26 -6.24 3.44
C GLY A 265 3.51 -7.48 4.28
N THR A 266 2.91 -8.60 3.87
CA THR A 266 2.90 -9.88 4.60
C THR A 266 4.28 -10.37 5.04
N ALA A 267 5.33 -10.09 4.28
CA ALA A 267 6.70 -10.44 4.65
C ALA A 267 7.14 -9.87 6.01
N ASN A 268 6.64 -8.68 6.39
CA ASN A 268 6.94 -8.06 7.68
C ASN A 268 6.42 -8.86 8.87
N PHE A 269 5.35 -9.64 8.69
CA PHE A 269 4.84 -10.55 9.72
C PHE A 269 5.70 -11.81 9.85
N VAL A 270 6.41 -12.18 8.79
CA VAL A 270 7.32 -13.33 8.78
C VAL A 270 8.67 -12.96 9.37
N SER A 271 9.18 -11.77 9.04
CA SER A 271 10.47 -11.27 9.53
C SER A 271 10.48 -9.77 9.75
N PRO A 272 10.89 -9.27 10.93
CA PRO A 272 10.98 -7.84 11.19
C PRO A 272 12.12 -7.16 10.42
N VAL A 273 13.16 -7.89 10.01
CA VAL A 273 14.32 -7.36 9.28
C VAL A 273 14.16 -7.40 7.75
N THR A 274 12.91 -7.55 7.27
CA THR A 274 12.58 -7.71 5.85
C THR A 274 13.19 -6.62 4.98
N ALA A 275 13.12 -5.35 5.37
CA ALA A 275 13.65 -4.24 4.59
C ALA A 275 15.15 -4.42 4.25
N SER A 276 15.98 -4.62 5.28
CA SER A 276 17.43 -4.77 5.11
C SER A 276 17.79 -6.01 4.29
N ALA A 277 17.08 -7.13 4.50
CA ALA A 277 17.31 -8.35 3.74
C ALA A 277 16.98 -8.17 2.24
N VAL A 278 15.85 -7.53 1.94
CA VAL A 278 15.42 -7.24 0.57
C VAL A 278 16.40 -6.29 -0.11
N LEU A 279 16.83 -5.22 0.56
CA LEU A 279 17.82 -4.28 0.00
C LEU A 279 19.14 -4.99 -0.34
N ALA A 280 19.68 -5.78 0.59
CA ALA A 280 20.93 -6.50 0.36
C ALA A 280 20.83 -7.46 -0.83
N GLU A 281 19.71 -8.19 -0.97
CA GLU A 281 19.51 -9.07 -2.12
C GLU A 281 19.35 -8.29 -3.44
N MET A 282 18.68 -7.15 -3.42
CA MET A 282 18.56 -6.26 -4.58
C MET A 282 19.92 -5.74 -5.03
N GLU A 283 20.73 -5.21 -4.11
CA GLU A 283 22.08 -4.69 -4.41
C GLU A 283 22.97 -5.78 -5.02
N ASN A 284 22.95 -6.99 -4.44
CA ASN A 284 23.72 -8.12 -4.95
C ASN A 284 23.28 -8.53 -6.36
N TYR A 285 21.97 -8.60 -6.62
CA TYR A 285 21.45 -8.95 -7.93
C TYR A 285 21.81 -7.88 -8.98
N LEU A 286 21.56 -6.61 -8.66
CA LEU A 286 21.84 -5.49 -9.56
C LEU A 286 23.34 -5.37 -9.87
N GLY A 287 24.19 -5.53 -8.85
CA GLY A 287 25.64 -5.56 -9.03
C GLY A 287 26.11 -6.71 -9.91
N ALA A 288 25.50 -7.90 -9.78
CA ALA A 288 25.78 -9.04 -10.64
C ALA A 288 25.30 -8.85 -12.09
N GLN A 289 24.31 -7.99 -12.33
CA GLN A 289 23.88 -7.57 -13.67
C GLN A 289 24.73 -6.42 -14.24
N GLY A 290 25.67 -5.87 -13.46
CA GLY A 290 26.50 -4.74 -13.86
C GLY A 290 25.78 -3.38 -13.81
N CYS A 291 24.63 -3.28 -13.13
CA CYS A 291 23.95 -2.01 -12.93
C CYS A 291 24.70 -1.15 -11.89
N GLU A 292 24.83 0.15 -12.13
CA GLU A 292 25.38 1.09 -11.15
C GLU A 292 24.28 1.76 -10.32
N SER A 293 23.10 1.91 -10.94
CA SER A 293 21.89 2.47 -10.35
C SER A 293 20.65 1.60 -10.60
N LEU A 294 19.66 1.69 -9.70
CA LEU A 294 18.35 1.07 -9.89
C LEU A 294 17.63 1.57 -11.16
N SER A 295 17.92 2.81 -11.57
CA SER A 295 17.30 3.44 -12.74
C SER A 295 17.59 2.71 -14.05
N GLU A 296 18.75 2.05 -14.15
CA GLU A 296 19.16 1.23 -15.30
C GLU A 296 18.36 -0.07 -15.42
N PHE A 297 17.77 -0.53 -14.31
CA PHE A 297 17.02 -1.78 -14.24
C PHE A 297 15.51 -1.58 -14.38
N ILE A 298 14.97 -0.47 -13.90
CA ILE A 298 13.52 -0.20 -13.94
C ILE A 298 13.02 -0.17 -15.39
N GLY A 299 11.96 -0.91 -15.68
CA GLY A 299 11.32 -0.90 -17.00
C GLY A 299 12.11 -1.60 -18.11
N THR A 300 13.07 -2.47 -17.75
CA THR A 300 13.86 -3.27 -18.71
C THR A 300 13.14 -4.52 -19.21
N PHE A 301 11.91 -4.76 -18.76
CA PHE A 301 11.07 -5.88 -19.20
C PHE A 301 10.87 -5.89 -20.72
N LYS A 302 10.95 -7.08 -21.33
CA LYS A 302 10.80 -7.31 -22.78
C LYS A 302 9.70 -8.34 -23.02
N VAL A 303 8.88 -8.10 -24.04
CA VAL A 303 7.78 -8.97 -24.50
C VAL A 303 8.08 -9.48 -25.90
#